data_AF-A0A351END0-F1
#
_entry.id   AF-A0A351END0-F1
#
_cell.length_a   1.000
_cell.length_b   1.000
_cell.length_c   1.000
_cell.angle_alpha   90.00
_cell.angle_beta   90.00
_cell.angle_gamma   90.00
#
_symmetry.space_group_name_H-M   'P 1'
#
loop_
_entity.id
_entity.type
_entity.pdbx_description
1 polymer ?
#
loop_
_entity_poly.entity_id
_entity_poly.type
_entity_poly.pdbx_seq_one_letter_code
_entity_poly.pdbx_strand_id
1 'polypeptide(L)' 'GLTKPKAYVVLEEGVGNLDVASLVQSHVRERLAPFKYPRWVESVPELPQTATGKIKRYLLRS' A
#
# COMPACT_ATOMS: atom_id res chain seq x y z
N GLY A 1 13.01 12.21 -11.24
CA GLY A 1 12.29 13.00 -10.22
C GLY A 1 11.93 12.11 -9.05
N LEU A 2 11.71 12.68 -7.86
CA LEU A 2 11.28 11.91 -6.67
C LEU A 2 9.89 11.31 -6.93
N THR A 3 9.84 10.00 -7.18
CA THR A 3 8.59 9.24 -7.25
C THR A 3 7.90 9.32 -5.89
N LYS A 4 6.69 9.88 -5.86
CA LYS A 4 5.87 9.96 -4.64
C LYS A 4 5.59 8.53 -4.11
N PRO A 5 5.59 8.27 -2.80
CA PRO A 5 5.32 6.94 -2.28
C PRO A 5 3.92 6.45 -2.66
N LYS A 6 3.81 5.17 -2.99
CA LYS A 6 2.57 4.43 -3.23
C LYS A 6 2.52 3.23 -2.29
N ALA A 7 1.36 2.96 -1.71
CA ALA A 7 1.11 1.82 -0.85
C ALA A 7 0.25 0.78 -1.58
N TYR A 8 0.56 -0.49 -1.34
CA TYR A 8 -0.22 -1.64 -1.78
C TYR A 8 -0.70 -2.37 -0.54
N VAL A 9 -1.98 -2.71 -0.49
CA VAL A 9 -2.62 -3.34 0.67
C VAL A 9 -3.39 -4.57 0.23
N VAL A 10 -3.29 -5.64 1.02
CA VAL A 10 -4.13 -6.84 0.86
C VAL A 10 -5.13 -6.80 2.00
N LEU A 11 -6.40 -7.02 1.67
CA LEU A 11 -7.48 -7.01 2.64
C LEU A 11 -7.80 -8.45 3.06
N GLU A 12 -8.08 -8.60 4.36
CA GLU A 12 -8.68 -9.82 4.87
C GLU A 12 -10.11 -9.97 4.32
N GLU A 13 -10.59 -11.22 4.29
CA GLU A 13 -11.94 -11.52 3.84
C GLU A 13 -12.99 -10.82 4.72
N GLY A 14 -14.05 -10.30 4.08
CA GLY A 14 -15.15 -9.61 4.77
C GLY A 14 -14.98 -8.09 4.92
N VAL A 15 -13.85 -7.50 4.51
CA VAL A 15 -13.58 -6.05 4.59
C VAL A 15 -14.07 -5.30 3.33
N GLY A 16 -15.19 -5.72 2.74
CA GLY A 16 -15.60 -5.33 1.39
C GLY A 16 -16.06 -3.88 1.20
N ASN A 17 -16.16 -3.06 2.25
CA ASN A 17 -16.80 -1.74 2.16
C ASN A 17 -16.11 -0.62 2.98
N LEU A 18 -14.86 -0.83 3.41
CA LEU A 18 -14.10 0.23 4.08
C LEU A 18 -13.38 1.10 3.05
N ASP A 19 -13.35 2.42 3.29
CA ASP A 19 -12.43 3.32 2.60
C ASP A 19 -11.00 3.12 3.15
N VAL A 20 -10.40 2.01 2.72
CA VAL A 20 -9.05 1.58 3.12
C VAL A 20 -8.01 2.62 2.76
N ALA A 21 -8.19 3.31 1.62
CA ALA A 21 -7.27 4.34 1.20
C ALA A 21 -7.21 5.49 2.23
N SER A 22 -8.36 6.00 2.67
CA SER A 22 -8.43 7.04 3.69
C SER A 22 -7.93 6.59 5.06
N LEU A 23 -8.22 5.34 5.45
CA LEU A 23 -7.73 4.77 6.71
C LEU A 23 -6.20 4.67 6.74
N VAL A 24 -5.60 4.10 5.68
CA VAL A 24 -4.14 3.96 5.56
C VAL A 24 -3.47 5.32 5.49
N GLN A 25 -4.01 6.25 4.69
CA GLN A 25 -3.44 7.60 4.58
C GLN A 25 -3.47 8.34 5.91
N SER A 26 -4.60 8.30 6.64
CA SER A 26 -4.72 8.94 7.95
C SER A 26 -3.75 8.32 8.96
N HIS A 27 -3.71 6.99 9.04
CA HIS A 27 -2.81 6.25 9.92
C HIS A 27 -1.34 6.61 9.68
N VAL A 28 -0.92 6.69 8.42
CA VAL A 28 0.47 7.01 8.06
C VAL A 28 0.78 8.49 8.27
N ARG A 29 -0.16 9.39 7.96
CA ARG A 29 0.01 10.84 8.11
C ARG A 29 0.25 11.26 9.57
N GLU A 30 -0.39 10.58 10.52
CA GLU A 30 -0.18 10.82 11.95
C GLU A 30 1.21 10.42 12.44
N ARG A 31 1.88 9.50 11.74
CA ARG A 31 3.12 8.85 12.20
C ARG A 31 4.36 9.25 11.40
N LEU A 32 4.19 9.64 10.14
CA LEU A 32 5.28 9.93 9.22
C LEU A 32 5.22 11.36 8.69
N ALA A 33 6.40 11.89 8.35
CA ALA A 33 6.52 13.20 7.75
C ALA A 33 5.80 13.31 6.38
N PRO A 34 5.34 14.52 5.98
CA PRO A 34 4.55 14.75 4.76
C PRO A 34 5.18 14.30 3.42
N PHE A 35 6.48 14.03 3.38
CA PHE A 35 7.16 13.52 2.18
C PHE A 35 7.20 11.99 2.13
N LYS A 36 6.98 11.30 3.26
CA LYS A 36 7.02 9.84 3.36
C LYS A 36 5.63 9.19 3.21
N TYR A 37 4.55 9.95 3.41
CA TYR A 37 3.22 9.36 3.33
C TYR A 37 2.83 8.99 1.88
N PRO A 38 2.09 7.88 1.69
CA PRO A 38 1.67 7.43 0.38
C PRO A 38 0.63 8.37 -0.21
N ARG A 39 0.84 8.79 -1.46
CA ARG A 39 -0.11 9.61 -2.22
C ARG A 39 -1.18 8.75 -2.89
N TRP A 40 -0.85 7.48 -3.11
CA TRP A 40 -1.74 6.49 -3.68
C TRP A 40 -1.75 5.25 -2.78
N VAL A 41 -2.93 4.68 -2.59
CA VAL A 41 -3.13 3.41 -1.88
C VAL A 41 -3.95 2.54 -2.84
N GLU A 42 -3.44 1.36 -3.14
CA GLU A 42 -4.08 0.40 -4.04
C GLU A 42 -4.32 -0.91 -3.30
N SER A 43 -5.59 -1.32 -3.23
CA SER A 43 -5.96 -2.62 -2.70
C SER A 43 -5.76 -3.67 -3.79
N VAL A 44 -4.97 -4.70 -3.49
CA VAL A 44 -4.69 -5.82 -4.38
C VAL A 44 -5.12 -7.13 -3.71
N PRO A 45 -5.56 -8.14 -4.48
CA PRO A 45 -5.96 -9.43 -3.92
C PRO A 45 -4.78 -10.16 -3.27
N GLU A 46 -3.57 -9.96 -3.79
CA GLU A 46 -2.34 -10.54 -3.25
C GLU A 46 -1.12 -9.69 -3.61
N LEU A 47 -0.04 -9.85 -2.85
CA LEU A 47 1.26 -9.28 -3.20
C LEU A 47 2.05 -10.27 -4.05
N PRO A 48 2.73 -9.81 -5.12
CA PRO A 48 3.56 -10.69 -5.92
C PRO A 48 4.75 -11.19 -5.09
N GLN A 49 4.87 -12.50 -4.92
CA GLN A 49 5.91 -13.11 -4.10
C GLN A 49 6.73 -14.16 -4.87
N THR A 50 7.89 -14.53 -4.32
CA THR A 50 8.66 -15.72 -4.72
C THR A 50 8.08 -16.97 -4.07
N ALA A 51 8.52 -18.15 -4.51
CA ALA A 51 8.18 -19.43 -3.85
C ALA A 51 8.57 -19.48 -2.37
N THR A 52 9.50 -18.61 -1.94
CA THR A 52 9.94 -18.46 -0.53
C THR A 52 9.24 -17.33 0.22
N GLY A 53 8.21 -16.71 -0.36
CA GLY A 53 7.43 -15.64 0.27
C GLY A 53 8.03 -14.23 0.19
N LYS A 54 9.14 -14.04 -0.55
CA LYS A 54 9.75 -12.71 -0.70
C LYS A 54 8.94 -11.86 -1.68
N ILE A 55 8.53 -10.67 -1.26
CA ILE A 55 7.80 -9.72 -2.11
C ILE A 55 8.67 -9.25 -3.29
N LYS A 56 8.16 -9.43 -4.51
CA LYS A 56 8.76 -8.97 -5.77
C LYS A 56 8.43 -7.50 -6.04
N ARG A 57 8.99 -6.59 -5.23
CA ARG A 57 8.70 -5.14 -5.26
C ARG A 57 8.89 -4.47 -6.62
N TYR A 58 9.73 -5.00 -7.50
CA TYR A 58 9.94 -4.42 -8.84
C TYR A 58 8.68 -4.47 -9.71
N LEU A 59 7.80 -5.46 -9.50
CA LEU A 59 6.50 -5.57 -10.18
C LEU A 59 5.47 -4.55 -9.69
N LEU A 60 5.74 -3.93 -8.54
CA LEU A 60 4.89 -2.91 -7.91
C LEU A 60 5.40 -1.49 -8.18
N ARG A 61 6.37 -1.32 -9.08
CA ARG A 61 6.87 -0.01 -9.47
C ARG A 61 5.98 0.52 -10.61
N SER A 62 5.15 1.52 -10.28
CA SER A 62 4.33 2.30 -11.22
C SER A 62 4.79 3.75 -11.27
#